data_AF-A0AAP0GUZ2-F1
#
_entry.id   AF-A0AAP0GUZ2-F1
#
_cell.length_a   1.000
_cell.length_b   1.000
_cell.length_c   1.000
_cell.angle_alpha   90.00
_cell.angle_beta   90.00
_cell.angle_gamma   90.00
#
_symmetry.space_group_name_H-M   'P 1'
#
loop_
_entity.id
_entity.type
_entity.pdbx_description
1 polymer ?
#
loop_
_entity_poly.entity_id
_entity_poly.type
_entity_poly.pdbx_seq_one_letter_code
_entity_poly.pdbx_strand_id
1 'polypeptide(L)'
;MKQDNEEEEAVEDWLAKLSASLVTDGKKSFLDSISQCLSCGYREMTKISLTTMVWFSSSLASVPDSEFQLPAFSVLISKLKENLENSEWIEHKILAATSLLNFSKIPDCMNIMLTMASEIAAPLSDLLEENRTAKELYALISQED
;
A
#
# COMPACT_ATOMS: atom_id res chain seq x y z
N MET A 1 -28.24 -2.10 -12.67
CA MET A 1 -28.12 -1.88 -11.21
C MET A 1 -27.96 -3.17 -10.41
N LYS A 2 -28.81 -4.20 -10.48
CA LYS A 2 -28.53 -5.48 -9.75
C LYS A 2 -27.40 -6.30 -10.37
N GLN A 3 -27.37 -6.38 -11.70
CA GLN A 3 -26.36 -7.16 -12.43
C GLN A 3 -24.96 -6.53 -12.39
N ASP A 4 -24.87 -5.20 -12.44
CA ASP A 4 -23.59 -4.49 -12.33
C ASP A 4 -22.91 -4.73 -10.96
N ASN A 5 -23.70 -4.87 -9.89
CA ASN A 5 -23.18 -5.09 -8.54
C ASN A 5 -22.65 -6.52 -8.34
N GLU A 6 -23.26 -7.51 -8.99
CA GLU A 6 -22.79 -8.91 -8.95
C GLU A 6 -21.48 -9.08 -9.75
N GLU A 7 -21.32 -8.37 -10.86
CA GLU A 7 -20.08 -8.35 -11.63
C GLU A 7 -18.94 -7.67 -10.86
N GLU A 8 -19.21 -6.55 -10.20
CA GLU A 8 -18.23 -5.84 -9.36
C GLU A 8 -17.76 -6.71 -8.19
N GLU A 9 -18.67 -7.36 -7.47
CA GLU A 9 -18.34 -8.29 -6.38
C GLU A 9 -17.49 -9.48 -6.87
N ALA A 10 -17.81 -10.03 -8.04
CA ALA A 10 -17.04 -11.11 -8.64
C ALA A 10 -15.62 -10.68 -9.02
N VAL A 11 -15.45 -9.44 -9.49
CA VAL A 11 -14.13 -8.86 -9.77
C VAL A 11 -13.35 -8.66 -8.47
N GLU A 12 -13.97 -8.12 -7.43
CA GLU A 12 -13.31 -7.91 -6.13
C GLU A 12 -12.83 -9.24 -5.50
N ASP A 13 -13.69 -10.26 -5.50
CA ASP A 13 -13.35 -11.60 -5.01
C ASP A 13 -12.21 -12.23 -5.84
N TRP A 14 -12.22 -12.05 -7.16
CA TRP A 14 -11.14 -12.52 -8.02
C TRP A 14 -9.81 -11.80 -7.72
N LEU A 15 -9.82 -10.47 -7.55
CA LEU A 15 -8.62 -9.69 -7.23
C LEU A 15 -8.08 -10.04 -5.84
N ALA A 16 -8.96 -10.28 -4.86
CA ALA A 16 -8.59 -10.74 -3.54
C ALA A 16 -7.86 -12.09 -3.60
N LYS A 17 -8.42 -13.08 -4.31
CA LYS A 17 -7.78 -14.40 -4.53
C LYS A 17 -6.45 -14.29 -5.28
N LEU A 18 -6.38 -13.44 -6.30
CA LEU A 18 -5.15 -13.18 -7.04
C LEU A 18 -4.06 -12.60 -6.11
N SER A 19 -4.42 -11.62 -5.27
CA SER A 19 -3.47 -10.99 -4.34
C SER A 19 -2.88 -12.00 -3.36
N ALA A 20 -3.70 -12.91 -2.80
CA ALA A 20 -3.24 -13.97 -1.92
C ALA A 20 -2.27 -14.93 -2.66
N SER A 21 -2.63 -15.34 -3.87
CA SER A 21 -1.79 -16.22 -4.71
C SER A 21 -0.41 -15.60 -4.99
N LEU A 22 -0.36 -14.29 -5.30
CA LEU A 22 0.88 -13.56 -5.58
C LEU A 22 1.84 -13.51 -4.38
N VAL A 23 1.33 -13.50 -3.15
CA VAL A 23 2.21 -13.55 -1.95
C VAL A 23 2.76 -14.96 -1.73
N THR A 24 1.98 -15.99 -2.07
CA THR A 24 2.33 -17.39 -1.80
C THR A 24 3.34 -18.00 -2.78
N ASP A 25 3.66 -17.31 -3.88
CA ASP A 25 4.52 -17.86 -4.92
C ASP A 25 6.01 -17.89 -4.50
N GLY A 26 6.62 -19.07 -4.53
CA GLY A 26 7.95 -19.34 -3.97
C GLY A 26 9.14 -18.84 -4.81
N LYS A 27 10.36 -19.09 -4.32
CA LYS A 27 11.73 -18.85 -4.88
C LYS A 27 12.10 -17.48 -5.49
N LYS A 28 11.17 -16.73 -6.09
CA LYS A 28 11.23 -15.29 -6.41
C LYS A 28 9.83 -14.74 -6.27
N SER A 29 9.52 -14.17 -5.12
CA SER A 29 8.17 -13.70 -4.86
C SER A 29 7.82 -12.51 -5.76
N PHE A 30 6.55 -12.37 -6.11
CA PHE A 30 6.03 -11.16 -6.74
C PHE A 30 6.46 -9.90 -5.98
N LEU A 31 6.49 -9.98 -4.66
CA LEU A 31 6.90 -8.92 -3.74
C LEU A 31 8.37 -8.50 -3.92
N ASP A 32 9.27 -9.44 -4.16
CA ASP A 32 10.67 -9.13 -4.45
C ASP A 32 10.81 -8.35 -5.76
N SER A 33 10.06 -8.78 -6.78
CA SER A 33 10.08 -8.16 -8.11
C SER A 33 9.52 -6.74 -8.06
N ILE A 34 8.37 -6.54 -7.39
CA ILE A 34 7.77 -5.20 -7.27
C ILE A 34 8.64 -4.28 -6.40
N SER A 35 9.25 -4.80 -5.33
CA SER A 35 10.22 -4.04 -4.52
C SER A 35 11.39 -3.53 -5.35
N GLN A 36 11.92 -4.35 -6.27
CA GLN A 36 12.99 -3.92 -7.18
C GLN A 36 12.51 -2.84 -8.15
N CYS A 37 11.31 -2.98 -8.72
CA CYS A 37 10.75 -1.97 -9.61
C CYS A 37 10.47 -0.63 -8.89
N LEU A 38 10.06 -0.67 -7.62
CA LEU A 38 9.91 0.54 -6.79
C LEU A 38 11.23 1.29 -6.56
N SER A 39 12.36 0.58 -6.57
CA SER A 39 13.70 1.15 -6.36
C SER A 39 14.52 1.33 -7.65
N CYS A 40 13.98 1.05 -8.83
CA CYS A 40 14.76 1.06 -10.06
C CYS A 40 15.12 2.47 -10.58
N GLY A 41 14.55 3.52 -10.00
CA GLY A 41 14.84 4.92 -10.33
C GLY A 41 14.21 5.44 -11.63
N TYR A 42 13.53 4.58 -12.40
CA TYR A 42 12.82 4.99 -13.61
C TYR A 42 11.41 5.47 -13.25
N ARG A 43 11.13 6.76 -13.48
CA ARG A 43 9.85 7.41 -13.16
C ARG A 43 8.64 6.55 -13.49
N GLU A 44 8.48 6.13 -14.75
CA GLU A 44 7.28 5.39 -15.15
C GLU A 44 7.20 3.99 -14.60
N MET A 45 8.34 3.31 -14.38
CA MET A 45 8.33 2.00 -13.74
C MET A 45 7.97 2.10 -12.27
N THR A 46 8.48 3.12 -11.57
CA THR A 46 8.08 3.41 -10.18
C THR A 46 6.59 3.73 -10.10
N LYS A 47 6.06 4.58 -10.99
CA LYS A 47 4.63 4.91 -11.05
C LYS A 47 3.74 3.68 -11.28
N ILE A 48 4.07 2.86 -12.28
CA ILE A 48 3.31 1.63 -12.57
C ILE A 48 3.37 0.69 -11.36
N SER A 49 4.54 0.51 -10.76
CA SER A 49 4.71 -0.34 -9.58
C SER A 49 3.90 0.14 -8.38
N LEU A 50 3.92 1.46 -8.11
CA LEU A 50 3.10 2.07 -7.06
C LEU A 50 1.60 1.96 -7.35
N THR A 51 1.20 2.06 -8.62
CA THR A 51 -0.21 1.88 -9.03
C THR A 51 -0.65 0.44 -8.78
N THR A 52 0.18 -0.54 -9.16
CA THR A 52 -0.03 -1.95 -8.83
C THR A 52 -0.08 -2.15 -7.31
N MET A 53 0.74 -1.45 -6.53
CA MET A 53 0.72 -1.52 -5.08
C MET A 53 -0.56 -0.96 -4.45
N VAL A 54 -1.13 0.11 -5.00
CA VAL A 54 -2.42 0.64 -4.52
C VAL A 54 -3.52 -0.39 -4.69
N TRP A 55 -3.61 -1.02 -5.86
CA TRP A 55 -4.55 -2.11 -6.10
C TRP A 55 -4.29 -3.29 -5.15
N PHE A 56 -3.05 -3.77 -5.13
CA PHE A 56 -2.66 -4.96 -4.38
C PHE A 56 -2.91 -4.81 -2.88
N SER A 57 -2.52 -3.69 -2.29
CA SER A 57 -2.76 -3.38 -0.87
C SER A 57 -4.25 -3.28 -0.55
N SER A 58 -5.06 -2.72 -1.45
CA SER A 58 -6.51 -2.67 -1.27
C SER A 58 -7.13 -4.07 -1.30
N SER A 59 -6.79 -4.88 -2.31
CA SER A 59 -7.30 -6.25 -2.44
C SER A 59 -6.86 -7.12 -1.28
N LEU A 60 -5.62 -6.98 -0.82
CA LEU A 60 -5.09 -7.76 0.28
C LEU A 60 -5.76 -7.37 1.61
N ALA A 61 -6.08 -6.09 1.84
CA ALA A 61 -6.82 -5.64 3.02
C ALA A 61 -8.27 -6.14 3.05
N SER A 62 -8.85 -6.47 1.89
CA SER A 62 -10.19 -7.08 1.80
C SER A 62 -10.19 -8.58 2.10
N VAL A 63 -9.03 -9.24 2.18
CA VAL A 63 -8.93 -10.66 2.56
C VAL A 63 -8.87 -10.77 4.09
N PRO A 64 -9.86 -11.35 4.78
CA PRO A 64 -9.82 -11.48 6.23
C PRO A 64 -8.75 -12.47 6.71
N ASP A 65 -8.03 -12.10 7.78
CA ASP A 65 -7.10 -12.94 8.56
C ASP A 65 -6.11 -13.78 7.72
N SER A 66 -5.55 -13.14 6.69
CA SER A 66 -4.60 -13.77 5.79
C SER A 66 -3.20 -13.80 6.42
N GLU A 67 -2.64 -15.00 6.59
CA GLU A 67 -1.26 -15.23 7.09
C GLU A 67 -0.17 -14.56 6.21
N PHE A 68 -0.57 -14.06 5.04
CA PHE A 68 0.28 -13.45 4.03
C PHE A 68 0.31 -11.92 4.07
N GLN A 69 -0.62 -11.27 4.77
CA GLN A 69 -0.72 -9.82 4.87
C GLN A 69 0.53 -9.17 5.49
N LEU A 70 0.91 -9.63 6.68
CA LEU A 70 2.02 -9.07 7.43
C LEU A 70 3.39 -9.31 6.76
N PRO A 71 3.70 -10.52 6.24
CA PRO A 71 4.90 -10.73 5.44
C PRO A 71 4.97 -9.82 4.21
N ALA A 72 3.86 -9.67 3.48
CA ALA A 72 3.80 -8.80 2.31
C ALA A 72 4.10 -7.34 2.69
N PHE A 73 3.44 -6.85 3.74
CA PHE A 73 3.67 -5.50 4.25
C PHE A 73 5.13 -5.28 4.66
N SER A 74 5.74 -6.24 5.36
CA SER A 74 7.12 -6.15 5.85
C SER A 74 8.15 -6.02 4.72
N VAL A 75 7.92 -6.64 3.57
CA VAL A 75 8.79 -6.49 2.38
C VAL A 75 8.67 -5.09 1.78
N LEU A 76 7.47 -4.51 1.82
CA LEU A 76 7.11 -3.32 1.04
C LEU A 76 7.21 -2.00 1.80
N ILE A 77 7.04 -2.01 3.12
CA ILE A 77 6.94 -0.80 3.94
C ILE A 77 8.14 0.14 3.76
N SER A 78 9.36 -0.39 3.74
CA SER A 78 10.56 0.43 3.53
C SER A 78 10.56 1.12 2.17
N LYS A 79 10.08 0.45 1.11
CA LYS A 79 9.99 0.99 -0.25
C LYS A 79 8.90 2.04 -0.38
N LEU A 80 7.75 1.83 0.26
CA LEU A 80 6.66 2.79 0.30
C LEU A 80 7.09 4.07 1.05
N LYS A 81 7.75 3.93 2.20
CA LYS A 81 8.30 5.06 2.95
C LYS A 81 9.34 5.83 2.15
N GLU A 82 10.28 5.12 1.51
CA GLU A 82 11.30 5.74 0.66
C GLU A 82 10.67 6.57 -0.47
N ASN A 83 9.62 6.06 -1.13
CA ASN A 83 8.92 6.80 -2.18
C ASN A 83 8.11 7.98 -1.63
N LEU A 84 7.51 7.83 -0.44
CA LEU A 84 6.78 8.91 0.22
C LEU A 84 7.70 10.08 0.61
N GLU A 85 8.88 9.77 1.15
CA GLU A 85 9.86 10.76 1.60
C GLU A 85 10.63 11.38 0.43
N ASN A 86 11.25 10.54 -0.40
CA ASN A 86 12.32 10.96 -1.31
C ASN A 86 11.90 11.15 -2.77
N SER A 87 10.68 10.76 -3.16
CA SER A 87 10.28 10.93 -4.56
C SER A 87 10.16 12.42 -4.92
N GLU A 88 10.80 12.80 -6.04
CA GLU A 88 10.63 14.13 -6.65
C GLU A 88 9.22 14.34 -7.22
N TRP A 89 8.47 13.26 -7.46
CA TRP A 89 7.16 13.27 -8.09
C TRP A 89 6.07 13.14 -7.03
N ILE A 90 5.22 14.17 -6.93
CA ILE A 90 4.06 14.19 -6.01
C ILE A 90 3.13 12.99 -6.22
N GLU A 91 2.94 12.57 -7.47
CA GLU A 91 2.10 11.41 -7.82
C GLU A 91 2.61 10.12 -7.15
N HIS A 92 3.92 9.90 -7.09
CA HIS A 92 4.47 8.72 -6.41
C HIS A 92 4.23 8.78 -4.90
N LYS A 93 4.38 9.96 -4.28
CA LYS A 93 4.12 10.15 -2.86
C LYS A 93 2.66 9.85 -2.52
N ILE A 94 1.73 10.31 -3.35
CA ILE A 94 0.30 10.05 -3.20
C ILE A 94 -0.02 8.55 -3.32
N LEU A 95 0.52 7.87 -4.32
CA LEU A 95 0.31 6.43 -4.49
C LEU A 95 0.91 5.61 -3.34
N ALA A 96 2.09 6.01 -2.83
CA ALA A 96 2.71 5.41 -1.66
C ALA A 96 1.86 5.60 -0.41
N ALA A 97 1.41 6.83 -0.12
CA ALA A 97 0.49 7.14 0.98
C ALA A 97 -0.82 6.36 0.87
N THR A 98 -1.35 6.19 -0.34
CA THR A 98 -2.58 5.42 -0.58
C THR A 98 -2.39 3.94 -0.28
N SER A 99 -1.24 3.37 -0.65
CA SER A 99 -0.92 1.99 -0.31
C SER A 99 -0.76 1.80 1.20
N LEU A 100 -0.11 2.74 1.89
CA LEU A 100 0.01 2.73 3.35
C LEU A 100 -1.35 2.84 4.05
N LEU A 101 -2.25 3.70 3.57
CA LEU A 101 -3.62 3.81 4.08
C LEU A 101 -4.43 2.52 3.86
N ASN A 102 -4.20 1.80 2.76
CA ASN A 102 -4.82 0.50 2.58
C ASN A 102 -4.29 -0.54 3.57
N PHE A 103 -2.97 -0.57 3.79
CA PHE A 103 -2.38 -1.45 4.80
C PHE A 103 -2.79 -1.10 6.23
N SER A 104 -3.14 0.16 6.53
CA SER A 104 -3.54 0.56 7.90
C SER A 104 -4.89 -0.01 8.32
N LYS A 105 -5.65 -0.55 7.36
CA LYS A 105 -6.88 -1.29 7.62
C LYS A 105 -6.61 -2.71 8.17
N ILE A 106 -5.37 -3.20 8.06
CA ILE A 106 -4.94 -4.49 8.61
C ILE A 106 -4.31 -4.25 9.99
N PRO A 107 -4.84 -4.83 11.09
CA PRO A 107 -4.38 -4.54 12.45
C PRO A 107 -2.87 -4.75 12.68
N ASP A 108 -2.31 -5.87 12.20
CA ASP A 108 -0.89 -6.16 12.39
C ASP A 108 0.02 -5.20 11.62
N CYS A 109 -0.39 -4.79 10.42
CA CYS A 109 0.33 -3.79 9.65
C CYS A 109 0.26 -2.41 10.32
N MET A 110 -0.89 -2.05 10.89
CA MET A 110 -1.07 -0.81 11.64
C MET A 110 -0.17 -0.77 12.87
N ASN A 111 -0.08 -1.87 13.62
CA ASN A 111 0.83 -1.98 14.77
C ASN A 111 2.28 -1.71 14.36
N ILE A 112 2.75 -2.27 13.24
CA ILE A 112 4.10 -1.98 12.71
C ILE A 112 4.21 -0.51 12.29
N MET A 113 3.22 0.06 11.61
CA MET A 113 3.27 1.47 11.19
C MET A 113 3.38 2.43 12.36
N LEU A 114 2.67 2.17 13.46
CA LEU A 114 2.75 3.00 14.67
C LEU A 114 4.17 3.02 15.25
N THR A 115 4.92 1.91 15.20
CA THR A 115 6.32 1.90 15.66
C THR A 115 7.26 2.83 14.89
N MET A 116 6.83 3.31 13.72
CA MET A 116 7.56 4.24 12.86
C MET A 116 6.73 5.47 12.49
N ALA A 117 5.72 5.83 13.31
CA ALA A 117 4.78 6.90 13.03
C ALA A 117 5.48 8.23 12.74
N SER A 118 6.53 8.58 13.50
CA SER A 118 7.29 9.82 13.28
C SER A 118 7.96 9.88 11.90
N GLU A 119 8.41 8.75 11.37
CA GLU A 119 9.08 8.66 10.08
C GLU A 119 8.10 8.75 8.91
N ILE A 120 6.83 8.36 9.13
CA ILE A 120 5.76 8.43 8.12
C ILE A 120 5.03 9.78 8.19
N ALA A 121 4.83 10.34 9.38
CA ALA A 121 4.11 11.58 9.60
C ALA A 121 4.81 12.79 8.96
N ALA A 122 6.14 12.89 9.10
CA ALA A 122 6.91 14.00 8.55
C ALA A 122 6.74 14.15 7.01
N PRO A 123 6.92 13.12 6.16
CA PRO A 123 6.71 13.29 4.73
C PRO A 123 5.23 13.38 4.31
N LEU A 124 4.27 12.98 5.18
CA LEU A 124 2.85 13.19 4.93
C LEU A 124 2.41 14.65 5.14
N SER A 125 3.07 15.40 6.04
CA SER A 125 2.68 16.78 6.33
C SER A 125 2.72 17.66 5.08
N ASP A 126 3.68 17.41 4.20
CA ASP A 126 3.87 18.12 2.93
C ASP A 126 2.72 17.87 1.93
N LEU A 127 1.94 16.80 2.13
CA LEU A 127 0.81 16.43 1.27
C LEU A 127 -0.54 16.84 1.84
N LEU A 128 -0.57 17.38 3.07
CA LEU A 128 -1.83 17.65 3.77
C LEU A 128 -2.65 18.75 3.12
N GLU A 129 -2.08 19.72 2.42
CA GLU A 129 -2.93 20.77 1.82
C GLU A 129 -3.79 20.22 0.67
N GLU A 130 -3.23 19.30 -0.12
CA GLU A 130 -3.77 18.92 -1.42
C GLU A 130 -4.32 17.49 -1.48
N ASN A 131 -4.03 16.63 -0.50
CA ASN A 131 -4.35 15.21 -0.59
C ASN A 131 -5.18 14.66 0.58
N ARG A 132 -6.38 14.16 0.27
CA ARG A 132 -7.30 13.57 1.26
C ARG A 132 -6.74 12.29 1.89
N THR A 133 -6.16 11.39 1.11
CA THR A 133 -5.56 10.14 1.59
C THR A 133 -4.47 10.43 2.61
N ALA A 134 -3.61 11.42 2.34
CA ALA A 134 -2.55 11.82 3.25
C ALA A 134 -3.12 12.34 4.59
N LYS A 135 -4.19 13.14 4.56
CA LYS A 135 -4.89 13.60 5.77
C LYS A 135 -5.44 12.43 6.60
N GLU A 136 -6.10 11.48 5.94
CA GLU A 136 -6.68 10.31 6.60
C GLU A 136 -5.59 9.46 7.25
N LEU A 137 -4.52 9.14 6.52
CA LEU A 137 -3.41 8.35 7.06
C LEU A 137 -2.69 9.10 8.20
N TYR A 138 -2.41 10.39 8.03
CA TYR A 138 -1.77 11.22 9.05
C TYR A 138 -2.59 11.24 10.34
N ALA A 139 -3.92 11.39 10.23
CA ALA A 139 -4.81 11.37 11.38
C ALA A 139 -4.85 10.01 12.08
N LEU A 140 -4.68 8.88 11.36
CA LEU A 140 -4.63 7.55 11.96
C LEU A 140 -3.33 7.32 12.75
N ILE A 141 -2.19 7.72 12.20
CA ILE A 141 -0.87 7.49 12.84
C ILE A 141 -0.55 8.53 13.93
N SER A 142 -1.23 9.67 13.94
CA SER A 142 -1.04 10.75 14.93
C SER A 142 -2.01 10.66 16.12
N GLN A 143 -2.85 9.62 16.18
CA GLN A 143 -3.80 9.42 17.29
C GLN A 143 -3.15 8.88 18.58
N GLU A 144 -1.82 8.81 18.65
CA GLU A 144 -1.09 8.66 19.91
C GLU A 144 -0.82 10.04 20.54
N ASP A 145 -1.70 10.42 21.47
CA ASP A 145 -1.38 11.20 22.67
C ASP A 145 -2.11 10.55 23.87
#